data_AF-A0A2D0AVU6-F1
#
_entry.id   AF-A0A2D0AVU6-F1
#
_cell.length_a   1.000
_cell.length_b   1.000
_cell.length_c   1.000
_cell.angle_alpha   90.00
_cell.angle_beta   90.00
_cell.angle_gamma   90.00
#
_symmetry.space_group_name_H-M   'P 1'
#
loop_
_entity.id
_entity.type
_entity.pdbx_description
1 polymer ?
#
loop_
_entity_poly.entity_id
_entity_poly.type
_entity_poly.pdbx_seq_one_letter_code
_entity_poly.pdbx_strand_id
1 'polypeptide(L)'
;MKSKDLKILWGRSGNRCAICRIQLTQDASAAASTFSLGEQAHIVGDKDDAARGKSPLNSEERDSYHNLILLCPNHHTEIDKNEADWPVERLHQAKSTHELWVTETLSETIDHVKLAQQAAVSSIVDAAVDLCDLETWQAWTSWTLSPNQRWSKGKPAELFKFRQQVMAAIWPPDFEELRRATTTLSLLLHQACEKFMEHSDISGEHYREDRFYQRPAYNPNYDSDVEEFEAWQERCYALIKDATKAANWFADVVRRDVNPMFFATKGKFLITEGPFPDFSFRTRLLEYTESEKSMLPLPRNKRQSVAQ
;
A
#
# COMPACT_ATOMS: atom_id res chain seq x y z
N MET A 1 19.37 -38.50 -13.45
CA MET A 1 18.86 -37.13 -13.72
C MET A 1 19.73 -36.05 -13.07
N LYS A 2 20.03 -34.97 -13.80
CA LYS A 2 20.80 -33.83 -13.28
C LYS A 2 19.91 -32.90 -12.44
N SER A 3 20.43 -32.33 -11.36
CA SER A 3 19.70 -31.36 -10.49
C SER A 3 19.08 -30.19 -11.27
N LYS A 4 19.74 -29.75 -12.35
CA LYS A 4 19.25 -28.70 -13.24
C LYS A 4 17.93 -29.09 -13.94
N ASP A 5 17.84 -30.29 -14.49
CA ASP A 5 16.68 -30.74 -15.25
C ASP A 5 15.45 -30.90 -14.36
N LEU A 6 15.66 -31.39 -13.13
CA LEU A 6 14.61 -31.46 -12.11
C LEU A 6 14.02 -30.07 -11.80
N LYS A 7 14.88 -29.06 -11.59
CA LYS A 7 14.43 -27.69 -11.32
C LYS A 7 13.64 -27.11 -12.48
N ILE A 8 14.08 -27.37 -13.72
CA ILE A 8 13.37 -26.91 -14.92
C ILE A 8 12.01 -27.59 -15.03
N LEU A 9 11.95 -28.92 -14.84
CA LEU A 9 10.70 -29.69 -14.91
C LEU A 9 9.67 -29.18 -13.90
N TRP A 10 10.06 -29.07 -12.63
CA TRP A 10 9.16 -28.62 -11.57
C TRP A 10 8.75 -27.15 -11.74
N GLY A 11 9.69 -26.29 -12.15
CA GLY A 11 9.41 -24.87 -12.40
C GLY A 11 8.42 -24.66 -13.54
N ARG A 12 8.62 -25.35 -14.68
CA ARG A 12 7.73 -25.22 -15.85
C ARG A 12 6.38 -25.92 -15.68
N SER A 13 6.33 -26.97 -14.86
CA SER A 13 5.06 -27.65 -14.54
C SER A 13 4.23 -26.92 -13.49
N GLY A 14 4.75 -25.85 -12.86
CA GLY A 14 4.00 -25.00 -11.95
C GLY A 14 3.47 -25.71 -10.69
N ASN A 15 4.16 -26.75 -10.21
CA ASN A 15 3.69 -27.62 -9.11
C ASN A 15 2.31 -28.29 -9.38
N ARG A 16 2.03 -28.61 -10.65
CA ARG A 16 0.75 -29.18 -11.09
C ARG A 16 1.01 -30.41 -11.96
N CYS A 17 0.17 -31.43 -11.81
CA CYS A 17 0.19 -32.59 -12.70
C CYS A 17 -0.09 -32.18 -14.15
N ALA A 18 0.71 -32.69 -15.10
CA ALA A 18 0.56 -32.34 -16.51
C ALA A 18 -0.74 -32.82 -17.17
N ILE A 19 -1.52 -33.69 -16.50
CA ILE A 19 -2.79 -34.21 -17.00
C ILE A 19 -3.98 -33.60 -16.25
N CYS A 20 -4.04 -33.77 -14.93
CA CYS A 20 -5.20 -33.32 -14.14
C CYS A 20 -5.02 -31.98 -13.41
N ARG A 21 -3.82 -31.37 -13.50
CA ARG A 21 -3.48 -30.10 -12.83
C ARG A 21 -3.65 -30.12 -11.31
N ILE A 22 -3.75 -31.27 -10.66
CA ILE A 22 -3.75 -31.34 -9.18
C ILE A 22 -2.40 -30.84 -8.63
N GLN A 23 -2.42 -30.26 -7.42
CA GLN A 23 -1.19 -29.87 -6.73
C GLN A 23 -0.29 -31.07 -6.46
N LEU A 24 1.01 -30.89 -6.65
CA LEU A 24 2.01 -31.94 -6.46
C LEU A 24 2.91 -31.73 -5.24
N THR A 25 2.57 -30.77 -4.39
CA THR A 25 3.12 -30.64 -3.03
C THR A 25 2.00 -30.44 -2.03
N GLN A 26 2.23 -30.89 -0.80
CA GLN A 26 1.31 -30.70 0.30
C GLN A 26 2.07 -30.33 1.56
N ASP A 27 1.47 -29.44 2.35
CA ASP A 27 1.94 -29.08 3.69
C ASP A 27 1.44 -30.12 4.69
N ALA A 28 2.32 -30.60 5.58
CA ALA A 28 1.89 -31.41 6.71
C ALA A 28 1.05 -30.60 7.69
N SER A 29 -0.02 -31.21 8.21
CA SER A 29 -0.92 -30.60 9.20
C SER A 29 -0.25 -30.32 10.56
N ALA A 30 0.90 -30.93 10.83
CA ALA A 30 1.77 -30.63 11.95
C ALA A 30 3.10 -30.06 11.43
N ALA A 31 3.54 -28.96 12.03
CA ALA A 31 4.59 -28.09 11.52
C ALA A 31 5.91 -28.83 11.13
N ALA A 32 6.46 -28.38 9.99
CA ALA A 32 7.84 -28.53 9.50
C ALA A 32 8.19 -29.64 8.48
N SER A 33 7.23 -30.27 7.79
CA SER A 33 7.57 -31.09 6.61
C SER A 33 6.63 -30.85 5.43
N THR A 34 7.16 -30.35 4.32
CA THR A 34 6.52 -30.34 2.99
C THR A 34 6.94 -31.59 2.24
N PHE A 35 6.00 -32.32 1.64
CA PHE A 35 6.32 -33.50 0.83
C PHE A 35 5.85 -33.35 -0.62
N SER A 36 6.66 -33.87 -1.55
CA SER A 36 6.32 -33.94 -2.97
C SER A 36 5.42 -35.14 -3.23
N LEU A 37 4.22 -34.88 -3.74
CA LEU A 37 3.32 -35.88 -4.30
C LEU A 37 3.59 -36.15 -5.78
N GLY A 38 4.33 -35.26 -6.45
CA GLY A 38 4.66 -35.36 -7.87
C GLY A 38 5.79 -36.33 -8.17
N GLU A 39 5.63 -37.06 -9.26
CA GLU A 39 6.59 -38.04 -9.78
C GLU A 39 7.11 -37.57 -11.15
N GLN A 40 8.40 -37.77 -11.38
CA GLN A 40 9.02 -37.51 -12.68
C GLN A 40 8.92 -38.77 -13.53
N ALA A 41 7.97 -38.77 -14.45
CA ALA A 41 7.73 -39.90 -15.33
C ALA A 41 8.56 -39.76 -16.61
N HIS A 42 9.18 -40.86 -17.04
CA HIS A 42 9.86 -40.94 -18.32
C HIS A 42 8.84 -41.08 -19.46
N ILE A 43 8.94 -40.21 -20.47
CA ILE A 43 8.12 -40.29 -21.68
C ILE A 43 8.53 -41.53 -22.49
N VAL A 44 9.83 -41.67 -22.75
CA VAL A 44 10.49 -42.91 -23.18
C VAL A 44 11.14 -43.52 -21.95
N GLY A 45 10.76 -44.76 -21.58
CA GLY A 45 11.20 -45.43 -20.34
C GLY A 45 12.72 -45.41 -20.09
N ASP A 46 13.14 -45.59 -18.84
CA ASP A 46 14.56 -45.51 -18.45
C ASP A 46 15.41 -46.70 -18.96
N LYS A 47 14.76 -47.82 -19.29
CA LYS A 47 15.35 -49.08 -19.77
C LYS A 47 14.57 -49.65 -20.95
N ASP A 48 15.14 -50.63 -21.64
CA ASP A 48 14.53 -51.26 -22.81
C ASP A 48 13.28 -52.09 -22.50
N ASP A 49 13.18 -52.63 -21.28
CA ASP A 49 12.05 -53.41 -20.77
C ASP A 49 10.98 -52.57 -20.05
N ALA A 50 11.22 -51.27 -19.89
CA ALA A 50 10.26 -50.32 -19.33
C ALA A 50 9.19 -49.89 -20.36
N ALA A 51 8.15 -49.23 -19.88
CA ALA A 51 7.09 -48.68 -20.73
C ALA A 51 7.68 -47.71 -21.77
N ARG A 52 7.35 -47.92 -23.05
CA ARG A 52 7.93 -47.18 -24.20
C ARG A 52 9.47 -47.23 -24.21
N GLY A 53 10.07 -48.29 -23.69
CA GLY A 53 11.52 -48.40 -23.49
C GLY A 53 12.34 -48.63 -24.76
N LYS A 54 11.75 -49.18 -25.82
CA LYS A 54 12.43 -49.45 -27.10
C LYS A 54 12.67 -48.15 -27.88
N SER A 55 13.87 -47.59 -27.74
CA SER A 55 14.22 -46.29 -28.32
C SER A 55 15.73 -46.15 -28.55
N PRO A 56 16.17 -45.40 -29.59
CA PRO A 56 17.58 -45.10 -29.81
C PRO A 56 18.18 -44.14 -28.78
N LEU A 57 17.37 -43.58 -27.87
CA LEU A 57 17.86 -42.65 -26.84
C LEU A 57 18.87 -43.32 -25.91
N ASN A 58 19.99 -42.64 -25.70
CA ASN A 58 20.99 -43.05 -24.71
C ASN A 58 20.53 -42.71 -23.28
N SER A 59 21.24 -43.21 -22.27
CA SER A 59 20.87 -43.02 -20.85
C SER A 59 20.83 -41.54 -20.43
N GLU A 60 21.68 -40.67 -21.00
CA GLU A 60 21.68 -39.24 -20.67
C GLU A 60 20.46 -38.52 -21.25
N GLU A 61 20.04 -38.91 -22.46
CA GLU A 61 18.86 -38.37 -23.12
C GLU A 61 17.57 -38.81 -22.43
N ARG A 62 17.51 -40.08 -21.99
CA ARG A 62 16.38 -40.62 -21.22
C ARG A 62 16.19 -39.88 -19.91
N ASP A 63 17.26 -39.48 -19.25
CA ASP A 63 17.23 -38.74 -17.98
C ASP A 63 17.18 -37.21 -18.12
N SER A 64 17.05 -36.70 -19.35
CA SER A 64 17.00 -35.26 -19.62
C SER A 64 15.62 -34.67 -19.32
N TYR A 65 15.58 -33.35 -19.05
CA TYR A 65 14.31 -32.64 -18.91
C TYR A 65 13.37 -32.88 -20.09
N HIS A 66 13.88 -32.98 -21.32
CA HIS A 66 13.05 -33.14 -22.52
C HIS A 66 12.23 -34.43 -22.52
N ASN A 67 12.78 -35.51 -21.96
CA ASN A 67 12.14 -36.82 -21.87
C ASN A 67 11.33 -37.04 -20.58
N LEU A 68 11.22 -36.04 -19.70
CA LEU A 68 10.47 -36.17 -18.46
C LEU A 68 9.17 -35.36 -18.48
N ILE A 69 8.12 -35.89 -17.85
CA ILE A 69 6.84 -35.21 -17.60
C ILE A 69 6.50 -35.34 -16.12
N LEU A 70 5.97 -34.26 -15.52
CA LEU A 70 5.63 -34.25 -14.10
C LEU A 70 4.17 -34.64 -13.88
N LEU A 71 3.92 -35.71 -13.13
CA LEU A 71 2.59 -36.29 -12.95
C LEU A 71 2.28 -36.55 -11.46
N CYS A 72 1.00 -36.71 -11.14
CA CYS A 72 0.63 -37.31 -9.86
C CYS A 72 0.72 -38.85 -9.95
N PRO A 73 0.76 -39.58 -8.81
CA PRO A 73 1.01 -41.02 -8.82
C PRO A 73 -0.05 -41.82 -9.59
N ASN A 74 -1.29 -41.33 -9.59
CA ASN A 74 -2.38 -41.94 -10.34
C ASN A 74 -2.12 -41.89 -11.85
N HIS A 75 -1.78 -40.71 -12.39
CA HIS A 75 -1.55 -40.57 -13.82
C HIS A 75 -0.20 -41.17 -14.25
N HIS A 76 0.81 -41.16 -13.38
CA HIS A 76 2.05 -41.88 -13.67
C HIS A 76 1.80 -43.39 -13.83
N THR A 77 1.06 -43.99 -12.88
CA THR A 77 0.66 -45.39 -12.97
C THR A 77 -0.20 -45.68 -14.21
N GLU A 78 -1.11 -44.76 -14.56
CA GLU A 78 -1.97 -44.89 -15.73
C GLU A 78 -1.18 -44.95 -17.04
N ILE A 79 -0.24 -44.02 -17.25
CA ILE A 79 0.52 -43.96 -18.51
C ILE A 79 1.44 -45.18 -18.67
N ASP A 80 1.98 -45.72 -17.58
CA ASP A 80 2.86 -46.88 -17.62
C ASP A 80 2.10 -48.19 -17.86
N LYS A 81 0.87 -48.31 -17.35
CA LYS A 81 0.05 -49.50 -17.54
C LYS A 81 -0.76 -49.49 -18.84
N ASN A 82 -0.83 -48.36 -19.53
CA ASN A 82 -1.64 -48.20 -20.73
C ASN A 82 -0.86 -47.53 -21.88
N GLU A 83 0.22 -48.18 -22.31
CA GLU A 83 1.11 -47.68 -23.37
C GLU A 83 0.39 -47.45 -24.71
N ALA A 84 -0.64 -48.27 -25.02
CA ALA A 84 -1.39 -48.17 -26.26
C ALA A 84 -2.14 -46.84 -26.39
N ASP A 85 -2.74 -46.37 -25.30
CA ASP A 85 -3.46 -45.09 -25.27
C ASP A 85 -2.53 -43.90 -24.98
N TRP A 86 -1.36 -44.16 -24.41
CA TRP A 86 -0.33 -43.17 -24.06
C TRP A 86 0.99 -43.41 -24.81
N PRO A 87 1.01 -43.25 -26.15
CA PRO A 87 2.25 -43.29 -26.92
C PRO A 87 3.11 -42.06 -26.64
N VAL A 88 4.39 -42.13 -27.02
CA VAL A 88 5.42 -41.09 -26.79
C VAL A 88 4.95 -39.72 -27.27
N GLU A 89 4.34 -39.65 -28.45
CA GLU A 89 3.86 -38.41 -29.06
C GLU A 89 2.78 -37.72 -28.20
N ARG A 90 1.85 -38.51 -27.65
CA ARG A 90 0.77 -38.00 -26.80
C ARG A 90 1.33 -37.45 -25.48
N LEU A 91 2.34 -38.09 -24.90
CA LEU A 91 2.98 -37.61 -23.67
C LEU A 91 3.75 -36.31 -23.90
N HIS A 92 4.46 -36.18 -25.03
CA HIS A 92 5.08 -34.91 -25.41
C HIS A 92 4.04 -33.79 -25.62
N GLN A 93 2.89 -34.12 -26.23
CA GLN A 93 1.79 -33.17 -26.39
C GLN A 93 1.17 -32.76 -25.05
N ALA A 94 0.95 -33.71 -24.14
CA ALA A 94 0.40 -33.43 -22.81
C ALA A 94 1.33 -32.50 -22.01
N LYS A 95 2.64 -32.79 -22.01
CA LYS A 95 3.65 -31.91 -21.42
C LYS A 95 3.62 -30.51 -22.00
N SER A 96 3.66 -30.39 -23.33
CA SER A 96 3.73 -29.10 -24.01
C SER A 96 2.49 -28.25 -23.74
N THR A 97 1.31 -28.87 -23.83
CA THR A 97 0.01 -28.22 -23.51
C THR A 97 -0.02 -27.73 -22.06
N HIS A 98 0.47 -28.54 -21.12
CA HIS A 98 0.51 -28.17 -19.71
C HIS A 98 1.46 -27.01 -19.41
N GLU A 99 2.70 -27.08 -19.90
CA GLU A 99 3.68 -26.03 -19.67
C GLU A 99 3.28 -24.69 -20.32
N LEU A 100 2.61 -24.75 -21.48
CA LEU A 100 2.00 -23.57 -22.10
C LEU A 100 0.90 -23.00 -21.20
N TRP A 101 -0.04 -23.84 -20.73
CA TRP A 101 -1.09 -23.41 -19.82
C TRP A 101 -0.55 -22.77 -18.54
N VAL A 102 0.53 -23.32 -17.94
CA VAL A 102 1.19 -22.72 -16.77
C VAL A 102 1.73 -21.32 -17.11
N THR A 103 2.40 -21.19 -18.25
CA THR A 103 2.97 -19.92 -18.70
C THR A 103 1.89 -18.87 -18.93
N GLU A 104 0.82 -19.24 -19.64
CA GLU A 104 -0.32 -18.36 -19.92
C GLU A 104 -1.02 -17.94 -18.63
N THR A 105 -1.34 -18.88 -17.74
CA THR A 105 -2.02 -18.60 -16.46
C THR A 105 -1.21 -17.65 -15.57
N LEU A 106 0.12 -17.80 -15.52
CA LEU A 106 1.01 -16.92 -14.76
C LEU A 106 1.19 -15.55 -15.42
N SER A 107 1.07 -15.46 -16.74
CA SER A 107 1.12 -14.19 -17.48
C SER A 107 -0.19 -13.39 -17.38
N GLU A 108 -1.35 -14.06 -17.44
CA GLU A 108 -2.68 -13.46 -17.29
C GLU A 108 -2.97 -12.99 -15.86
N THR A 109 -2.27 -13.54 -14.85
CA THR A 109 -2.44 -13.13 -13.45
C THR A 109 -1.76 -11.81 -13.08
N ILE A 110 -0.88 -11.27 -13.93
CA ILE A 110 -0.33 -9.92 -13.76
C ILE A 110 -1.20 -8.95 -14.55
N ASP A 111 -2.24 -8.43 -13.88
CA ASP A 111 -2.99 -7.29 -14.41
C ASP A 111 -2.10 -6.05 -14.37
N HIS A 112 -1.38 -5.81 -15.49
CA HIS A 112 -0.47 -4.68 -15.64
C HIS A 112 -1.18 -3.33 -15.48
N VAL A 113 -2.48 -3.23 -15.78
CA VAL A 113 -3.27 -2.01 -15.57
C VAL A 113 -3.48 -1.81 -14.08
N LYS A 114 -3.93 -2.83 -13.36
CA LYS A 114 -4.11 -2.77 -11.91
C LYS A 114 -2.79 -2.49 -11.18
N LEU A 115 -1.69 -3.10 -11.61
CA LEU A 115 -0.36 -2.85 -11.05
C LEU A 115 0.07 -1.38 -11.26
N ALA A 116 -0.14 -0.84 -12.46
CA ALA A 116 0.16 0.57 -12.74
C ALA A 116 -0.72 1.53 -11.93
N GLN A 117 -2.01 1.21 -11.77
CA GLN A 117 -2.94 1.97 -10.93
C GLN A 117 -2.50 1.97 -9.45
N GLN A 118 -2.11 0.81 -8.92
CA GLN A 118 -1.57 0.69 -7.57
C GLN A 118 -0.28 1.50 -7.40
N ALA A 119 0.66 1.42 -8.35
CA ALA A 119 1.90 2.20 -8.29
C ALA A 119 1.64 3.71 -8.28
N ALA A 120 0.70 4.21 -9.09
CA ALA A 120 0.33 5.62 -9.13
C ALA A 120 -0.23 6.10 -7.78
N VAL A 121 -1.08 5.29 -7.16
CA VAL A 121 -1.66 5.59 -5.84
C VAL A 121 -0.60 5.53 -4.74
N SER A 122 0.26 4.50 -4.74
CA SER A 122 1.34 4.36 -3.77
C SER A 122 2.26 5.59 -3.75
N SER A 123 2.60 6.15 -4.91
CA SER A 123 3.41 7.38 -4.97
C SER A 123 2.77 8.57 -4.23
N ILE A 124 1.44 8.69 -4.23
CA ILE A 124 0.72 9.75 -3.52
C ILE A 124 0.66 9.45 -2.02
N VAL A 125 0.54 8.18 -1.67
CA VAL A 125 0.57 7.73 -0.27
C VAL A 125 1.93 8.03 0.35
N ASP A 126 3.02 7.69 -0.34
CA ASP A 126 4.38 7.98 0.11
C ASP A 126 4.62 9.49 0.26
N ALA A 127 4.14 10.28 -0.72
CA ALA A 127 4.18 11.73 -0.62
C ALA A 127 3.40 12.27 0.59
N ALA A 128 2.26 11.67 0.94
CA ALA A 128 1.51 12.06 2.13
C ALA A 128 2.32 11.77 3.40
N VAL A 129 2.96 10.60 3.49
CA VAL A 129 3.81 10.22 4.63
C VAL A 129 4.95 11.22 4.82
N ASP A 130 5.69 11.49 3.74
CA ASP A 130 6.90 12.30 3.79
C ASP A 130 6.57 13.79 3.98
N LEU A 131 5.70 14.35 3.14
CA LEU A 131 5.47 15.80 3.09
C LEU A 131 4.50 16.28 4.17
N CYS A 132 3.60 15.42 4.67
CA CYS A 132 2.75 15.75 5.82
C CYS A 132 3.38 15.31 7.15
N ASP A 133 4.52 14.63 7.12
CA ASP A 133 5.24 14.14 8.29
C ASP A 133 4.33 13.29 9.20
N LEU A 134 3.68 12.29 8.59
CA LEU A 134 2.76 11.39 9.30
C LEU A 134 3.52 10.57 10.36
N GLU A 135 4.82 10.33 10.15
CA GLU A 135 5.68 9.64 11.11
C GLU A 135 5.91 10.44 12.40
N THR A 136 5.77 11.76 12.39
CA THR A 136 5.86 12.53 13.64
C THR A 136 4.61 13.33 13.92
N TRP A 137 3.46 12.92 13.36
CA TRP A 137 2.20 13.66 13.42
C TRP A 137 1.89 14.24 14.79
N GLN A 138 1.85 13.40 15.83
CA GLN A 138 1.52 13.83 17.18
C GLN A 138 2.55 14.83 17.74
N ALA A 139 3.83 14.67 17.40
CA ALA A 139 4.90 15.52 17.90
C ALA A 139 4.86 16.92 17.26
N TRP A 140 4.76 17.01 15.94
CA TRP A 140 4.76 18.32 15.27
C TRP A 140 3.42 19.05 15.44
N THR A 141 2.30 18.33 15.43
CA THR A 141 0.99 18.95 15.70
C THR A 141 0.87 19.42 17.15
N SER A 142 1.56 18.78 18.11
CA SER A 142 1.57 19.27 19.49
C SER A 142 2.17 20.65 19.63
N TRP A 143 3.27 20.94 18.93
CA TRP A 143 3.83 22.31 18.86
C TRP A 143 2.88 23.29 18.19
N THR A 144 2.13 22.83 17.19
CA THR A 144 1.16 23.65 16.46
C THR A 144 -0.10 23.94 17.28
N LEU A 145 -0.46 23.04 18.20
CA LEU A 145 -1.61 23.12 19.09
C LEU A 145 -1.24 23.67 20.48
N SER A 146 -0.06 24.26 20.62
CA SER A 146 0.40 24.90 21.84
C SER A 146 0.19 26.41 21.80
N PRO A 147 0.04 27.10 22.94
CA PRO A 147 -0.04 28.56 22.99
C PRO A 147 1.15 29.27 22.32
N ASN A 148 2.30 28.60 22.25
CA ASN A 148 3.52 29.07 21.60
C ASN A 148 3.72 28.35 20.26
N GLN A 149 2.79 28.59 19.32
CA GLN A 149 2.69 27.84 18.07
C GLN A 149 3.98 27.91 17.24
N ARG A 150 4.43 26.74 16.78
CA ARG A 150 5.69 26.65 16.04
C ARG A 150 5.60 25.65 14.90
N TRP A 151 6.06 26.08 13.73
CA TRP A 151 6.21 25.26 12.54
C TRP A 151 7.67 25.22 12.12
N SER A 152 8.15 24.08 11.61
CA SER A 152 9.47 24.05 10.98
C SER A 152 9.46 24.91 9.72
N LYS A 153 10.60 25.56 9.43
CA LYS A 153 10.73 26.46 8.27
C LYS A 153 10.40 25.80 6.93
N GLY A 154 10.64 24.49 6.80
CA GLY A 154 10.33 23.72 5.59
C GLY A 154 8.84 23.37 5.42
N LYS A 155 8.07 23.33 6.51
CA LYS A 155 6.70 22.78 6.51
C LYS A 155 5.77 23.47 5.50
N PRO A 156 5.76 24.81 5.35
CA PRO A 156 4.92 25.44 4.33
C PRO A 156 5.18 24.95 2.90
N ALA A 157 6.47 24.81 2.54
CA ALA A 157 6.85 24.36 1.20
C ALA A 157 6.52 22.87 0.99
N GLU A 158 6.71 22.03 2.01
CA GLU A 158 6.35 20.60 1.98
C GLU A 158 4.85 20.41 1.75
N LEU A 159 4.00 21.10 2.53
CA LEU A 159 2.54 20.99 2.40
C LEU A 159 2.03 21.56 1.08
N PHE A 160 2.65 22.64 0.58
CA PHE A 160 2.34 23.16 -0.76
C PHE A 160 2.67 22.13 -1.85
N LYS A 161 3.85 21.49 -1.77
CA LYS A 161 4.25 20.43 -2.71
C LYS A 161 3.29 19.24 -2.67
N PHE A 162 2.88 18.80 -1.46
CA PHE A 162 1.89 17.74 -1.32
C PHE A 162 0.58 18.12 -1.99
N ARG A 163 0.09 19.35 -1.75
CA ARG A 163 -1.14 19.85 -2.36
C ARG A 163 -1.04 19.86 -3.89
N GLN A 164 0.08 20.28 -4.46
CA GLN A 164 0.31 20.26 -5.92
C GLN A 164 0.26 18.83 -6.48
N GLN A 165 0.92 17.87 -5.82
CA GLN A 165 0.92 16.48 -6.24
C GLN A 165 -0.48 15.87 -6.21
N VAL A 166 -1.26 16.13 -5.16
CA VAL A 166 -2.66 15.65 -5.06
C VAL A 166 -3.56 16.28 -6.13
N MET A 167 -3.34 17.55 -6.47
CA MET A 167 -4.08 18.23 -7.54
C MET A 167 -3.74 17.71 -8.94
N ALA A 168 -2.49 17.33 -9.17
CA ALA A 168 -2.02 16.81 -10.46
C ALA A 168 -2.23 15.30 -10.62
N ALA A 169 -2.54 14.59 -9.54
CA ALA A 169 -2.68 13.15 -9.52
C ALA A 169 -3.83 12.65 -10.42
N ILE A 170 -3.53 11.61 -11.20
CA ILE A 170 -4.52 10.84 -11.95
C ILE A 170 -5.00 9.71 -11.05
N TRP A 171 -6.27 9.78 -10.61
CA TRP A 171 -6.86 8.83 -9.70
C TRP A 171 -7.59 7.72 -10.47
N PRO A 172 -7.26 6.43 -10.25
CA PRO A 172 -8.03 5.35 -10.83
C PRO A 172 -9.45 5.30 -10.24
N PRO A 173 -10.48 4.89 -11.02
CA PRO A 173 -11.87 4.88 -10.56
C PRO A 173 -12.11 4.09 -9.26
N ASP A 174 -11.37 3.01 -9.06
CA ASP A 174 -11.52 2.12 -7.89
C ASP A 174 -11.01 2.77 -6.58
N PHE A 175 -10.30 3.89 -6.64
CA PHE A 175 -9.71 4.59 -5.50
C PHE A 175 -10.41 5.92 -5.18
N GLU A 176 -11.71 6.03 -5.48
CA GLU A 176 -12.48 7.26 -5.30
C GLU A 176 -12.52 7.74 -3.83
N GLU A 177 -12.67 6.84 -2.86
CA GLU A 177 -12.64 7.24 -1.44
C GLU A 177 -11.24 7.75 -1.05
N LEU A 178 -10.18 7.09 -1.53
CA LEU A 178 -8.81 7.50 -1.26
C LEU A 178 -8.52 8.88 -1.87
N ARG A 179 -9.00 9.13 -3.09
CA ARG A 179 -8.94 10.44 -3.72
C ARG A 179 -9.57 11.51 -2.83
N ARG A 180 -10.76 11.25 -2.30
CA ARG A 180 -11.49 12.20 -1.44
C ARG A 180 -10.80 12.43 -0.12
N ALA A 181 -10.35 11.38 0.56
CA ALA A 181 -9.63 11.46 1.81
C ALA A 181 -8.32 12.25 1.65
N THR A 182 -7.52 11.91 0.63
CA THR A 182 -6.25 12.58 0.32
C THR A 182 -6.47 14.04 -0.07
N THR A 183 -7.49 14.32 -0.90
CA THR A 183 -7.85 15.70 -1.28
C THR A 183 -8.23 16.52 -0.06
N THR A 184 -9.04 15.96 0.83
CA THR A 184 -9.47 16.62 2.07
C THR A 184 -8.29 16.92 2.98
N LEU A 185 -7.41 15.94 3.19
CA LEU A 185 -6.17 16.12 3.97
C LEU A 185 -5.30 17.24 3.39
N SER A 186 -5.02 17.19 2.09
CA SER A 186 -4.19 18.21 1.42
C SER A 186 -4.78 19.62 1.51
N LEU A 187 -6.11 19.75 1.41
CA LEU A 187 -6.82 21.02 1.49
C LEU A 187 -6.72 21.60 2.91
N LEU A 188 -6.99 20.79 3.93
CA LEU A 188 -7.01 21.25 5.32
C LEU A 188 -5.62 21.61 5.82
N LEU A 189 -4.60 20.81 5.47
CA LEU A 189 -3.20 21.12 5.78
C LEU A 189 -2.73 22.41 5.10
N HIS A 190 -3.10 22.62 3.83
CA HIS A 190 -2.79 23.85 3.13
C HIS A 190 -3.48 25.06 3.78
N GLN A 191 -4.77 24.95 4.12
CA GLN A 191 -5.50 26.01 4.82
C GLN A 191 -4.94 26.29 6.22
N ALA A 192 -4.54 25.26 6.96
CA ALA A 192 -3.89 25.41 8.26
C ALA A 192 -2.58 26.20 8.12
N CYS A 193 -1.79 25.87 7.10
CA CYS A 193 -0.57 26.59 6.77
C CYS A 193 -0.85 28.05 6.39
N GLU A 194 -1.75 28.31 5.43
CA GLU A 194 -2.10 29.67 5.02
C GLU A 194 -2.55 30.50 6.21
N LYS A 195 -3.45 29.95 7.05
CA LYS A 195 -3.95 30.66 8.22
C LYS A 195 -2.85 30.94 9.23
N PHE A 196 -1.98 29.97 9.51
CA PHE A 196 -0.85 30.18 10.42
C PHE A 196 0.11 31.25 9.91
N MET A 197 0.37 31.28 8.60
CA MET A 197 1.29 32.25 8.00
C MET A 197 0.79 33.70 8.07
N GLU A 198 -0.51 33.96 8.26
CA GLU A 198 -1.07 35.32 8.41
C GLU A 198 -0.48 36.08 9.60
N HIS A 199 -0.22 35.40 10.73
CA HIS A 199 0.34 36.00 11.94
C HIS A 199 1.52 35.15 12.46
N SER A 200 2.51 34.96 11.59
CA SER A 200 3.75 34.28 11.97
C SER A 200 4.98 35.03 11.49
N ASP A 201 6.05 34.95 12.28
CA ASP A 201 7.36 35.50 11.94
C ASP A 201 8.44 34.41 11.99
N ILE A 202 9.47 34.56 11.16
CA ILE A 202 10.60 33.62 11.12
C ILE A 202 11.56 33.86 12.29
N SER A 203 11.85 32.80 13.04
CA SER A 203 12.77 32.80 14.18
C SER A 203 13.69 31.57 14.11
N GLY A 204 14.89 31.77 13.56
CA GLY A 204 15.84 30.70 13.28
C GLY A 204 15.28 29.70 12.26
N GLU A 205 15.25 28.42 12.61
CA GLU A 205 14.76 27.34 11.74
C GLU A 205 13.24 27.13 11.78
N HIS A 206 12.49 28.06 12.35
CA HIS A 206 11.07 27.88 12.63
C HIS A 206 10.29 29.17 12.39
N TYR A 207 9.03 29.01 11.99
CA TYR A 207 8.02 30.06 12.10
C TYR A 207 7.38 29.97 13.48
N ARG A 208 7.15 31.13 14.10
CA ARG A 208 6.51 31.26 15.41
C ARG A 208 5.33 32.21 15.32
N GLU A 209 4.41 32.09 16.25
CA GLU A 209 3.31 33.03 16.38
C GLU A 209 3.83 34.47 16.57
N ASP A 210 3.28 35.40 15.79
CA ASP A 210 3.54 36.81 15.96
C ASP A 210 2.54 37.40 16.97
N ARG A 211 3.02 37.72 18.17
CA ARG A 211 2.23 38.39 19.20
C ARG A 211 2.17 39.88 18.93
N PHE A 212 1.51 40.26 17.86
CA PHE A 212 1.47 41.64 17.38
C PHE A 212 0.95 42.62 18.45
N TYR A 213 0.05 42.18 19.32
CA TYR A 213 -0.45 42.94 20.47
C TYR A 213 0.64 43.34 21.49
N GLN A 214 1.80 42.67 21.50
CA GLN A 214 2.95 42.93 22.38
C GLN A 214 4.10 43.68 21.69
N ARG A 215 4.01 43.98 20.38
CA ARG A 215 5.08 44.66 19.63
C ARG A 215 5.36 46.09 20.10
N PRO A 216 4.37 46.98 20.27
CA PRO A 216 4.63 48.34 20.73
C PRO A 216 4.82 48.38 22.27
N ALA A 217 5.66 49.30 22.74
CA ALA A 217 5.88 49.50 24.19
C ALA A 217 4.59 49.95 24.92
N TYR A 218 3.67 50.62 24.21
CA TYR A 218 2.33 50.94 24.66
C TYR A 218 1.36 50.69 23.50
N ASN A 219 0.43 49.75 23.69
CA ASN A 219 -0.60 49.44 22.71
C ASN A 219 -1.95 50.06 23.13
N PRO A 220 -2.45 51.13 22.49
CA PRO A 220 -3.75 51.70 22.80
C PRO A 220 -4.93 50.77 22.46
N ASN A 221 -4.71 49.76 21.60
CA ASN A 221 -5.71 48.80 21.15
C ASN A 221 -5.49 47.39 21.73
N TYR A 222 -4.76 47.27 22.84
CA TYR A 222 -4.30 46.00 23.40
C TYR A 222 -5.39 44.92 23.47
N ASP A 223 -6.55 45.24 24.04
CA ASP A 223 -7.64 44.27 24.24
C ASP A 223 -8.18 43.76 22.89
N SER A 224 -8.38 44.67 21.92
CA SER A 224 -8.86 44.30 20.57
C SER A 224 -7.85 43.44 19.82
N ASP A 225 -6.55 43.76 19.93
CA ASP A 225 -5.49 43.01 19.26
C ASP A 225 -5.30 41.61 19.89
N VAL A 226 -5.53 41.48 21.20
CA VAL A 226 -5.55 40.18 21.88
C VAL A 226 -6.73 39.33 21.40
N GLU A 227 -7.93 39.90 21.31
CA GLU A 227 -9.11 39.19 20.77
C GLU A 227 -8.88 38.70 19.34
N GLU A 228 -8.27 39.53 18.48
CA GLU A 228 -7.90 39.15 17.11
C GLU A 228 -6.90 37.98 17.10
N PHE A 229 -5.87 38.05 17.95
CA PHE A 229 -4.86 37.00 18.06
C PHE A 229 -5.47 35.68 18.56
N GLU A 230 -6.31 35.71 19.58
CA GLU A 230 -6.98 34.52 20.12
C GLU A 230 -7.90 33.87 19.08
N ALA A 231 -8.66 34.69 18.34
CA ALA A 231 -9.52 34.20 17.25
C ALA A 231 -8.71 33.56 16.11
N TRP A 232 -7.56 34.16 15.76
CA TRP A 232 -6.63 33.56 14.79
C TRP A 232 -6.08 32.22 15.29
N GLN A 233 -5.64 32.17 16.55
CA GLN A 233 -5.04 30.97 17.15
C GLN A 233 -6.06 29.81 17.23
N GLU A 234 -7.27 30.08 17.70
CA GLU A 234 -8.36 29.09 17.71
C GLU A 234 -8.67 28.58 16.30
N ARG A 235 -8.61 29.45 15.29
CA ARG A 235 -8.81 29.03 13.90
C ARG A 235 -7.69 28.12 13.40
N CYS A 236 -6.43 28.41 13.74
CA CYS A 236 -5.30 27.51 13.45
C CYS A 236 -5.50 26.14 14.11
N TYR A 237 -5.91 26.12 15.38
CA TYR A 237 -6.18 24.86 16.09
C TYR A 237 -7.29 24.05 15.44
N ALA A 238 -8.40 24.68 15.08
CA ALA A 238 -9.52 24.02 14.42
C ALA A 238 -9.10 23.34 13.09
N LEU A 239 -8.28 24.03 12.28
CA LEU A 239 -7.81 23.49 11.00
C LEU A 239 -6.89 22.27 11.18
N ILE A 240 -6.02 22.27 12.18
CA ILE A 240 -5.16 21.10 12.49
C ILE A 240 -5.97 19.93 13.06
N LYS A 241 -7.00 20.21 13.86
CA LYS A 241 -7.94 19.19 14.35
C LYS A 241 -8.68 18.54 13.19
N ASP A 242 -9.22 19.33 12.26
CA ASP A 242 -9.86 18.81 11.05
C ASP A 242 -8.87 18.05 10.15
N ALA A 243 -7.66 18.56 9.97
CA ALA A 243 -6.61 17.87 9.22
C ALA A 243 -6.26 16.51 9.86
N THR A 244 -6.31 16.41 11.20
CA THR A 244 -6.11 15.14 11.92
C THR A 244 -7.25 14.15 11.64
N LYS A 245 -8.50 14.59 11.62
CA LYS A 245 -9.65 13.76 11.20
C LYS A 245 -9.43 13.22 9.78
N ALA A 246 -8.97 14.09 8.88
CA ALA A 246 -8.66 13.72 7.50
C ALA A 246 -7.47 12.76 7.37
N ALA A 247 -6.42 12.94 8.18
CA ALA A 247 -5.26 12.03 8.21
C ALA A 247 -5.65 10.63 8.68
N ASN A 248 -6.51 10.52 9.70
CA ASN A 248 -7.04 9.24 10.15
C ASN A 248 -7.94 8.58 9.10
N TRP A 249 -8.82 9.34 8.44
CA TRP A 249 -9.63 8.81 7.33
C TRP A 249 -8.75 8.32 6.18
N PHE A 250 -7.76 9.11 5.77
CA PHE A 250 -6.78 8.73 4.76
C PHE A 250 -6.07 7.42 5.11
N ALA A 251 -5.54 7.29 6.33
CA ALA A 251 -4.85 6.08 6.78
C ALA A 251 -5.76 4.85 6.80
N ASP A 252 -7.03 5.00 7.15
CA ASP A 252 -7.99 3.89 7.13
C ASP A 252 -8.22 3.36 5.72
N VAL A 253 -8.39 4.27 4.75
CA VAL A 253 -8.57 3.89 3.34
C VAL A 253 -7.30 3.25 2.79
N VAL A 254 -6.12 3.79 3.11
CA VAL A 254 -4.83 3.17 2.71
C VAL A 254 -4.69 1.76 3.29
N ARG A 255 -5.02 1.55 4.57
CA ARG A 255 -4.97 0.22 5.18
C ARG A 255 -5.92 -0.77 4.51
N ARG A 256 -7.12 -0.31 4.14
CA ARG A 256 -8.14 -1.16 3.52
C ARG A 256 -7.79 -1.53 2.08
N ASP A 257 -7.35 -0.56 1.28
CA ASP A 257 -7.34 -0.69 -0.19
C ASP A 257 -5.93 -0.80 -0.79
N VAL A 258 -4.88 -0.40 -0.06
CA VAL A 258 -3.52 -0.28 -0.61
C VAL A 258 -2.53 -1.15 0.17
N ASN A 259 -2.39 -0.93 1.48
CA ASN A 259 -1.40 -1.59 2.31
C ASN A 259 -1.94 -1.81 3.74
N PRO A 260 -2.39 -3.04 4.09
CA PRO A 260 -2.87 -3.37 5.44
C PRO A 260 -1.87 -3.10 6.57
N MET A 261 -0.57 -3.04 6.25
CA MET A 261 0.49 -2.76 7.23
C MET A 261 0.76 -1.26 7.43
N PHE A 262 0.07 -0.37 6.71
CA PHE A 262 0.25 1.08 6.81
C PHE A 262 0.00 1.58 8.24
N PHE A 263 1.08 1.95 8.94
CA PHE A 263 1.07 2.34 10.36
C PHE A 263 0.40 1.31 11.30
N ALA A 264 0.41 0.02 10.97
CA ALA A 264 -0.32 -1.00 11.74
C ALA A 264 0.13 -1.10 13.22
N THR A 265 1.41 -0.87 13.51
CA THR A 265 1.95 -0.87 14.88
C THR A 265 1.68 0.44 15.64
N LYS A 266 1.64 1.56 14.91
CA LYS A 266 1.43 2.90 15.48
C LYS A 266 -0.05 3.23 15.68
N GLY A 267 -0.91 2.68 14.82
CA GLY A 267 -2.35 2.85 14.86
C GLY A 267 -2.81 4.17 14.25
N LYS A 268 -3.66 4.89 14.99
CA LYS A 268 -4.27 6.15 14.59
C LYS A 268 -3.36 7.33 14.92
N PHE A 269 -3.50 8.41 14.16
CA PHE A 269 -2.84 9.67 14.45
C PHE A 269 -3.58 10.40 15.57
N LEU A 270 -2.88 10.58 16.70
CA LEU A 270 -3.35 11.34 17.85
C LEU A 270 -2.79 12.76 17.80
N ILE A 271 -3.48 13.69 18.47
CA ILE A 271 -2.96 15.02 18.77
C ILE A 271 -2.80 15.18 20.27
N THR A 272 -1.86 16.04 20.68
CA THR A 272 -1.68 16.45 22.07
C THR A 272 -1.73 17.97 22.17
N GLU A 273 -2.72 18.49 22.89
CA GLU A 273 -2.94 19.92 23.10
C GLU A 273 -2.41 20.36 24.47
N GLY A 274 -1.95 21.60 24.56
CA GLY A 274 -1.54 22.23 25.81
C GLY A 274 -0.19 22.95 25.74
N PRO A 275 0.34 23.43 26.87
CA PRO A 275 -0.28 23.33 28.20
C PRO A 275 -1.58 24.16 28.29
N PHE A 276 -2.59 23.60 28.97
CA PHE A 276 -3.80 24.34 29.37
C PHE A 276 -3.51 25.21 30.62
N PRO A 277 -4.45 26.08 31.08
CA PRO A 277 -4.22 26.90 32.28
C PRO A 277 -3.90 26.11 33.56
N ASP A 278 -4.28 24.83 33.62
CA ASP A 278 -3.95 23.89 34.70
C ASP A 278 -2.61 23.18 34.49
N PHE A 279 -1.81 23.61 33.51
CA PHE A 279 -0.56 23.00 33.04
C PHE A 279 -0.70 21.56 32.52
N SER A 280 -1.93 21.07 32.31
CA SER A 280 -2.17 19.74 31.76
C SER A 280 -1.93 19.71 30.25
N PHE A 281 -1.64 18.50 29.76
CA PHE A 281 -1.65 18.17 28.33
C PHE A 281 -2.75 17.15 28.09
N ARG A 282 -3.49 17.29 26.98
CA ARG A 282 -4.63 16.41 26.67
C ARG A 282 -4.43 15.79 25.30
N THR A 283 -4.45 14.45 25.28
CA THR A 283 -4.33 13.68 24.04
C THR A 283 -5.71 13.28 23.54
N ARG A 284 -5.95 13.44 22.23
CA ARG A 284 -7.25 13.14 21.61
C ARG A 284 -7.08 12.35 20.32
N LEU A 285 -8.00 11.41 20.11
CA LEU A 285 -8.27 10.79 18.81
C LEU A 285 -9.40 11.57 18.14
N LEU A 286 -9.17 11.98 16.88
CA LEU A 286 -10.15 12.73 16.10
C LEU A 286 -10.44 11.99 14.79
N GLU A 287 -11.72 11.71 14.54
CA GLU A 287 -12.18 10.95 13.39
C GLU A 287 -13.47 11.54 12.82
N TYR A 288 -13.63 11.44 11.50
CA TYR A 288 -14.91 11.73 10.87
C TYR A 288 -15.91 10.60 11.08
N THR A 289 -17.14 10.98 11.34
CA THR A 289 -18.30 10.09 11.16
C THR A 289 -18.51 9.78 9.68
N GLU A 290 -19.22 8.69 9.37
CA GLU A 290 -19.55 8.35 7.97
C GLU A 290 -20.36 9.45 7.26
N SER A 291 -21.24 10.14 8.00
CA SER A 291 -21.98 11.30 7.48
C SER A 291 -21.03 12.44 7.07
N GLU A 292 -20.06 12.79 7.92
CA GLU A 292 -19.06 13.80 7.60
C GLU A 292 -18.21 13.40 6.38
N LYS A 293 -17.71 12.16 6.32
CA LYS A 293 -16.94 11.65 5.18
C LYS A 293 -17.71 11.83 3.87
N SER A 294 -19.01 11.52 3.87
CA SER A 294 -19.86 11.60 2.69
C SER A 294 -19.95 13.01 2.07
N MET A 295 -19.75 14.07 2.86
CA MET A 295 -19.83 15.47 2.42
C MET A 295 -18.48 16.06 1.98
N LEU A 296 -17.39 15.31 2.14
CA LEU A 296 -16.03 15.78 1.89
C LEU A 296 -15.49 15.30 0.53
N PRO A 297 -14.60 16.06 -0.14
CA PRO A 297 -14.08 17.37 0.26
C PRO A 297 -15.14 18.48 0.07
N LEU A 298 -15.16 19.47 0.97
CA LEU A 298 -16.11 20.60 0.86
C LEU A 298 -15.83 21.40 -0.43
N PRO A 299 -16.86 21.73 -1.24
CA PRO A 299 -16.68 22.57 -2.42
C PRO A 299 -16.21 23.98 -2.02
N ARG A 300 -15.34 24.59 -2.84
CA ARG A 300 -14.70 25.91 -2.61
C ARG A 300 -15.67 27.06 -2.26
N ASN A 301 -16.98 26.93 -2.51
CA ASN A 301 -17.94 28.04 -2.49
C ASN A 301 -18.79 28.19 -1.21
N LYS A 302 -18.50 27.51 -0.09
CA LYS A 302 -19.31 27.61 1.15
C LYS A 302 -18.62 28.31 2.34
N ARG A 303 -17.59 29.13 2.13
CA ARG A 303 -16.90 29.85 3.23
C ARG A 303 -17.08 31.37 3.25
N GLN A 304 -18.04 31.92 2.51
CA GLN A 304 -18.46 33.33 2.64
C GLN A 304 -19.98 33.40 2.87
N SER A 305 -20.45 32.99 4.05
CA SER A 305 -21.78 33.38 4.55
C SER A 305 -21.91 33.15 6.05
N VAL A 306 -20.98 33.69 6.84
CA VAL A 306 -21.24 33.99 8.26
C VAL A 306 -20.52 35.31 8.57
N ALA A 307 -21.08 36.37 7.98
CA ALA A 307 -20.85 37.76 8.37
C ALA A 307 -22.08 38.54 7.91
N GLN A 308 -23.16 38.38 8.67
CA GLN A 308 -24.25 39.34 8.83
C GLN A 308 -24.60 39.38 10.30
#